data_AF-A0A7S0X5K1-F1
#
_entry.id   AF-A0A7S0X5K1-F1
#
_cell.length_a   1.000
_cell.length_b   1.000
_cell.length_c   1.000
_cell.angle_alpha   90.00
_cell.angle_beta   90.00
_cell.angle_gamma   90.00
#
_symmetry.space_group_name_H-M   'P 1'
#
loop_
_entity.id
_entity.type
_entity.pdbx_description
1 polymer ?
#
loop_
_entity_poly.entity_id
_entity_poly.type
_entity_poly.pdbx_seq_one_letter_code
_entity_poly.pdbx_strand_id
1 'polypeptide(L)'
;MSRQDPAMSTKVGKALEKVIWEVHQIEKIVESGGAPEDRILDKLDTLVALLPSLRAAAAETEAEGETDATFPVDVLRHVDEGRNPLRFMTDTLLAVGEVNKTTMGKANALRRFHRALAEEDEKQPRGTATPGPGPGPG
;
A
#
# COMPACT_ATOMS: atom_id res chain seq x y z
N MET A 1 12.52 23.75 -16.81
CA MET A 1 12.85 23.19 -15.48
C MET A 1 12.57 21.70 -15.54
N SER A 2 13.59 20.88 -15.77
CA SER A 2 13.42 19.43 -15.84
C SER A 2 13.05 18.92 -14.46
N ARG A 3 11.88 18.30 -14.32
CA ARG A 3 11.53 17.49 -13.16
C ARG A 3 12.52 16.33 -13.13
N GLN A 4 13.43 16.36 -12.17
CA GLN A 4 14.29 15.24 -11.87
C GLN A 4 13.42 14.27 -11.08
N ASP A 5 13.03 13.15 -11.69
CA ASP A 5 12.20 12.15 -11.01
C ASP A 5 13.01 11.57 -9.83
N PRO A 6 12.51 11.65 -8.59
CA PRO A 6 13.28 11.25 -7.40
C PRO A 6 13.66 9.76 -7.41
N ALA A 7 12.96 8.93 -8.19
CA ALA A 7 13.27 7.52 -8.39
C ALA A 7 14.66 7.28 -9.05
N MET A 8 15.16 8.22 -9.86
CA MET A 8 16.45 8.12 -10.58
C MET A 8 17.66 8.41 -9.67
N SER A 9 17.45 8.81 -8.41
CA SER A 9 18.56 9.14 -7.49
C SER A 9 18.97 7.98 -6.58
N THR A 10 18.14 6.94 -6.43
CA THR A 10 18.41 5.83 -5.51
C THR A 10 19.43 4.85 -6.09
N LYS A 11 20.18 4.15 -5.23
CA LYS A 11 21.13 3.12 -5.66
C LYS A 11 20.44 2.01 -6.45
N VAL A 12 19.27 1.57 -5.97
CA VAL A 12 18.42 0.59 -6.65
C VAL A 12 17.94 1.08 -8.01
N GLY A 13 17.47 2.32 -8.10
CA GLY A 13 17.02 2.92 -9.37
C GLY A 13 18.13 2.94 -10.42
N LYS A 14 19.34 3.37 -10.03
CA LYS A 14 20.52 3.38 -10.90
C LYS A 14 20.96 1.98 -11.33
N ALA A 15 20.89 0.99 -10.44
CA ALA A 15 21.22 -0.39 -10.76
C ALA A 15 20.18 -1.00 -11.73
N LEU A 16 18.89 -0.72 -11.51
CA LEU A 16 17.80 -1.18 -12.36
C LEU A 16 17.89 -0.59 -13.77
N GLU A 17 18.18 0.71 -13.90
CA GLU A 17 18.35 1.37 -15.19
C GLU A 17 19.46 0.71 -16.03
N LYS A 18 20.60 0.36 -15.40
CA LYS A 18 21.69 -0.36 -16.07
C LYS A 18 21.27 -1.73 -16.59
N VAL A 19 20.50 -2.49 -15.79
CA VAL A 19 19.99 -3.81 -16.21
C VAL A 19 19.04 -3.66 -17.40
N ILE A 20 18.08 -2.73 -17.31
CA ILE A 20 17.13 -2.46 -18.41
C ILE A 20 17.87 -2.00 -19.67
N TRP A 21 18.91 -1.18 -19.51
CA TRP A 21 19.73 -0.72 -20.62
C TRP A 21 20.42 -1.87 -21.35
N GLU A 22 21.03 -2.83 -20.63
CA GLU A 22 21.67 -3.98 -21.28
C GLU A 22 20.65 -4.89 -21.98
N VAL A 23 19.46 -5.09 -21.40
CA VAL A 23 18.35 -5.80 -22.08
C VAL A 23 17.99 -5.12 -23.40
N HIS A 24 17.86 -3.80 -23.38
CA HIS A 24 17.56 -3.03 -24.59
C HIS A 24 18.69 -3.09 -25.64
N GLN A 25 19.96 -3.15 -25.21
CA GLN A 25 21.08 -3.36 -26.14
C GLN A 25 21.01 -4.73 -26.80
N ILE A 26 20.68 -5.79 -26.04
CA ILE A 26 20.50 -7.15 -26.57
C ILE A 26 19.36 -7.16 -27.60
N GLU A 27 18.22 -6.57 -27.26
CA GLU A 27 17.06 -6.43 -28.16
C GLU A 27 17.48 -5.79 -29.48
N LYS A 28 18.17 -4.65 -29.46
CA LYS A 28 18.66 -3.97 -30.66
C LYS A 28 19.63 -4.80 -31.50
N ILE A 29 20.51 -5.57 -30.84
CA ILE A 29 21.45 -6.46 -31.52
C ILE A 29 20.68 -7.56 -32.26
N VAL A 30 19.69 -8.16 -31.60
CA VAL A 30 18.83 -9.21 -32.19
C VAL A 30 17.98 -8.66 -33.34
N GLU A 31 17.34 -7.49 -33.16
CA GLU A 31 16.55 -6.82 -34.20
C GLU A 31 17.38 -6.50 -35.46
N SER A 32 18.65 -6.15 -35.27
CA SER A 32 19.54 -5.82 -36.40
C SER A 32 19.87 -7.02 -37.29
N GLY A 33 19.64 -8.26 -36.82
CA GLY A 33 19.73 -9.50 -37.60
C GLY A 33 21.12 -9.87 -38.17
N GLY A 34 22.13 -9.02 -38.00
CA GLY A 34 23.47 -9.16 -38.59
C GLY A 34 24.60 -9.30 -37.58
N ALA A 35 24.29 -9.41 -36.29
CA ALA A 35 25.32 -9.55 -35.26
C ALA A 35 25.79 -11.00 -35.11
N PRO A 36 27.09 -11.24 -34.89
CA PRO A 36 27.60 -12.57 -34.58
C PRO A 36 27.05 -13.06 -33.24
N GLU A 37 26.76 -14.37 -33.16
CA GLU A 37 26.19 -15.03 -31.97
C GLU A 37 27.03 -14.78 -30.71
N ASP A 38 28.36 -14.82 -30.83
CA ASP A 38 29.30 -14.54 -29.74
C ASP A 38 29.04 -13.18 -29.08
N ARG A 39 28.68 -12.16 -29.87
CA ARG A 39 28.41 -10.81 -29.35
C ARG A 39 27.10 -10.75 -28.56
N ILE A 40 26.12 -11.60 -28.89
CA ILE A 40 24.88 -11.73 -28.12
C ILE A 40 25.17 -12.43 -26.79
N LEU A 41 25.97 -13.50 -26.83
CA LEU A 41 26.39 -14.24 -25.64
C LEU A 41 27.19 -13.35 -24.68
N ASP A 42 28.17 -12.57 -25.17
CA ASP A 42 28.93 -11.62 -24.36
C ASP A 42 28.03 -10.61 -23.63
N LYS A 43 26.96 -10.17 -24.31
CA LYS A 43 25.98 -9.25 -23.73
C LYS A 43 25.07 -9.92 -22.71
N LEU A 44 24.68 -11.17 -22.94
CA LEU A 44 23.95 -11.96 -21.95
C LEU A 44 24.80 -12.22 -20.70
N ASP A 45 26.08 -12.54 -20.86
CA ASP A 45 27.02 -12.70 -19.74
C ASP A 45 27.19 -11.40 -18.96
N THR A 46 27.28 -10.27 -19.66
CA THR A 46 27.30 -8.94 -19.04
C THR A 46 26.02 -8.67 -18.23
N LEU A 47 24.85 -8.99 -18.80
CA LEU A 47 23.57 -8.84 -18.10
C LEU A 47 23.51 -9.71 -16.84
N VAL A 48 23.89 -10.99 -16.94
CA VAL A 48 23.90 -11.92 -15.81
C VAL A 48 24.87 -11.45 -14.72
N ALA A 49 26.04 -10.91 -15.10
CA ALA A 49 27.02 -10.36 -14.16
C ALA A 49 26.51 -9.09 -13.44
N LEU A 50 25.55 -8.36 -14.03
CA LEU A 50 24.95 -7.18 -13.41
C LEU A 50 23.85 -7.50 -12.39
N LEU A 51 23.15 -8.63 -12.51
CA LEU A 51 22.04 -9.00 -11.60
C LEU A 51 22.44 -9.04 -10.11
N PRO A 52 23.62 -9.57 -9.71
CA PRO A 52 24.07 -9.48 -8.32
C PRO A 52 24.21 -8.06 -7.80
N SER A 53 24.61 -7.10 -8.65
CA SER A 53 24.75 -5.69 -8.25
C SER A 53 23.41 -5.03 -7.94
N LEU A 54 22.34 -5.42 -8.65
CA LEU A 54 20.98 -4.98 -8.36
C LEU A 54 20.51 -5.51 -6.99
N ARG A 55 20.80 -6.78 -6.69
CA ARG A 55 20.48 -7.37 -5.39
C ARG A 55 21.27 -6.71 -4.25
N ALA A 56 22.55 -6.42 -4.46
CA ALA A 56 23.38 -5.71 -3.49
C ALA A 56 22.86 -4.30 -3.22
N ALA A 57 22.50 -3.55 -4.26
CA ALA A 57 21.91 -2.22 -4.12
C ALA A 57 20.60 -2.25 -3.30
N ALA A 58 19.75 -3.27 -3.49
CA ALA A 58 18.54 -3.44 -2.71
C ALA A 58 18.82 -3.70 -1.22
N ALA A 59 19.77 -4.59 -0.92
CA ALA A 59 20.18 -4.90 0.44
C ALA A 59 20.84 -3.71 1.15
N GLU A 60 21.62 -2.89 0.43
CA GLU A 60 22.20 -1.67 0.98
C GLU A 60 21.12 -0.63 1.33
N THR A 61 20.13 -0.43 0.45
CA THR A 61 19.03 0.50 0.71
C THR A 61 18.15 0.06 1.89
N GLU A 62 17.99 -1.25 2.10
CA GLU A 62 17.34 -1.80 3.29
C GLU A 62 18.17 -1.57 4.56
N ALA A 63 19.47 -1.82 4.50
CA ALA A 63 20.40 -1.65 5.63
C ALA A 63 20.59 -0.17 6.05
N GLU A 64 20.50 0.76 5.09
CA GLU A 64 20.57 2.20 5.35
C GLU A 64 19.29 2.75 6.00
N GLY A 65 18.26 1.91 6.19
CA GLY A 65 16.98 2.32 6.79
C GLY A 65 16.21 3.33 5.94
N GLU A 66 16.63 3.56 4.69
CA GLU A 66 15.98 4.49 3.77
C GLU A 66 14.61 3.99 3.32
N THR A 67 14.41 2.67 3.30
CA THR A 67 13.10 2.07 3.04
C THR A 67 12.97 0.73 3.75
N ASP A 68 12.11 0.66 4.76
CA ASP A 68 11.43 -0.60 5.08
C ASP A 68 10.41 -0.83 3.94
N ALA A 69 10.89 -1.42 2.84
CA ALA A 69 10.18 -1.46 1.56
C ALA A 69 9.06 -2.51 1.57
N THR A 70 8.10 -2.35 2.48
CA THR A 70 6.90 -3.16 2.52
C THR A 70 5.84 -2.55 1.60
N PHE A 71 5.48 -3.29 0.55
CA PHE A 71 4.41 -2.91 -0.36
C PHE A 71 3.18 -3.78 -0.09
N PRO A 72 1.97 -3.22 -0.06
CA PRO A 72 0.75 -4.02 -0.10
C PRO A 72 0.77 -4.94 -1.32
N VAL A 73 0.36 -6.20 -1.15
CA VAL A 73 0.36 -7.21 -2.24
C VAL A 73 -0.40 -6.72 -3.48
N ASP A 74 -1.47 -5.96 -3.27
CA ASP A 74 -2.25 -5.39 -4.37
C ASP A 74 -1.46 -4.37 -5.20
N VAL A 75 -0.51 -3.64 -4.61
CA VAL A 75 0.38 -2.73 -5.35
C VAL A 75 1.26 -3.55 -6.31
N LEU A 76 1.83 -4.66 -5.84
CA LEU A 76 2.64 -5.56 -6.66
C LEU A 76 1.82 -6.15 -7.82
N ARG A 77 0.59 -6.59 -7.54
CA ARG A 77 -0.33 -7.08 -8.58
C ARG A 77 -0.62 -6.04 -9.67
N HIS A 78 -0.71 -4.75 -9.32
CA HIS A 78 -0.88 -3.70 -10.33
C HIS A 78 0.37 -3.55 -11.20
N VAL A 79 1.56 -3.70 -10.64
CA VAL A 79 2.82 -3.71 -11.41
C VAL A 79 2.82 -4.88 -12.39
N ASP A 80 2.49 -6.10 -11.92
CA ASP A 80 2.48 -7.31 -12.74
C ASP A 80 1.49 -7.24 -13.91
N GLU A 81 0.33 -6.62 -13.69
CA GLU A 81 -0.71 -6.47 -14.69
C GLU A 81 -0.51 -5.23 -15.60
N GLY A 82 0.58 -4.48 -15.43
CA GLY A 82 0.85 -3.24 -16.19
C GLY A 82 -0.11 -2.10 -15.88
N ARG A 83 -0.82 -2.15 -14.76
CA ARG A 83 -1.69 -1.08 -14.26
C ARG A 83 -0.87 -0.05 -13.47
N ASN A 84 -1.42 1.13 -13.26
CA ASN A 84 -0.73 2.19 -12.51
C ASN A 84 -0.84 1.95 -10.98
N PRO A 85 0.25 1.57 -10.28
CA PRO A 85 0.22 1.28 -8.85
C PRO A 85 0.01 2.55 -8.00
N LEU A 86 0.45 3.73 -8.46
CA LEU A 86 0.27 4.99 -7.74
C LEU A 86 -1.21 5.36 -7.65
N ARG A 87 -1.94 5.19 -8.77
CA ARG A 87 -3.38 5.44 -8.81
C ARG A 87 -4.14 4.54 -7.83
N PHE A 88 -3.75 3.27 -7.76
CA PHE A 88 -4.34 2.34 -6.79
C PHE A 88 -4.13 2.81 -5.34
N MET A 89 -2.93 3.27 -4.99
CA MET A 89 -2.66 3.80 -3.65
C MET A 89 -3.46 5.06 -3.35
N THR A 90 -3.55 6.00 -4.30
CA THR A 90 -4.34 7.23 -4.10
C THR A 90 -5.81 6.93 -3.91
N ASP A 91 -6.38 6.02 -4.70
CA ASP A 91 -7.79 5.63 -4.60
C ASP A 91 -8.06 4.94 -3.25
N THR A 92 -7.11 4.13 -2.78
CA THR A 92 -7.19 3.47 -1.47
C THR A 92 -7.18 4.47 -0.32
N LEU A 93 -6.29 5.48 -0.37
CA LEU A 93 -6.25 6.53 0.65
C LEU A 93 -7.55 7.36 0.70
N LEU A 94 -8.12 7.67 -0.47
CA LEU A 94 -9.41 8.36 -0.56
C LEU A 94 -10.54 7.51 0.02
N ALA A 95 -10.57 6.21 -0.30
CA ALA A 95 -11.56 5.28 0.24
C ALA A 95 -11.50 5.20 1.78
N VAL A 96 -10.29 5.16 2.36
CA VAL A 96 -10.12 5.19 3.82
C VAL A 96 -10.67 6.49 4.41
N GLY A 97 -10.46 7.63 3.75
CA GLY A 97 -11.04 8.91 4.16
C GLY A 97 -12.56 8.90 4.22
N GLU A 98 -13.22 8.35 3.20
CA GLU A 98 -14.68 8.25 3.15
C GLU A 98 -15.24 7.29 4.22
N VAL A 99 -14.58 6.16 4.44
CA VAL A 99 -14.94 5.21 5.51
C VAL A 99 -14.80 5.87 6.88
N ASN A 100 -13.73 6.64 7.12
CA ASN A 100 -13.52 7.33 8.38
C ASN A 100 -14.62 8.38 8.64
N LYS A 101 -14.93 9.20 7.63
CA LYS A 101 -16.03 10.19 7.70
C LYS A 101 -17.37 9.53 8.03
N THR A 102 -17.69 8.42 7.37
CA THR A 102 -18.91 7.65 7.62
C THR A 102 -18.94 7.08 9.03
N THR A 103 -17.81 6.55 9.51
CA THR A 103 -17.69 5.96 10.85
C THR A 103 -17.84 7.01 11.94
N MET A 104 -17.25 8.19 11.75
CA MET A 104 -17.45 9.34 12.64
C MET A 104 -18.91 9.80 12.65
N GLY A 105 -19.59 9.81 11.50
CA GLY A 105 -21.02 10.06 11.41
C GLY A 105 -21.85 9.07 12.24
N LYS A 106 -21.57 7.77 12.10
CA LYS A 106 -22.22 6.70 12.89
C LYS A 106 -21.96 6.85 14.39
N ALA A 107 -20.71 7.11 14.80
CA ALA A 107 -20.36 7.31 16.20
C ALA A 107 -21.08 8.52 16.81
N ASN A 108 -21.19 9.62 16.06
CA ASN A 108 -21.93 10.79 16.50
C ASN A 108 -23.44 10.52 16.62
N ALA A 109 -24.03 9.76 15.69
CA ALA A 109 -25.43 9.34 15.77
C ALA A 109 -25.69 8.48 17.02
N LEU A 110 -24.83 7.49 17.29
CA LEU A 110 -24.92 6.65 18.49
C LEU A 110 -24.78 7.46 19.78
N ARG A 111 -23.85 8.42 19.84
CA ARG A 111 -23.72 9.32 21.01
C ARG A 111 -24.97 10.14 21.25
N ARG A 112 -25.59 10.67 20.18
CA ARG A 112 -26.86 11.42 20.29
C ARG A 112 -28.00 10.52 20.76
N PHE A 113 -28.08 9.31 20.21
CA PHE A 113 -29.08 8.32 20.61
C PHE A 113 -28.93 7.91 22.07
N HIS A 114 -27.71 7.62 22.51
CA HIS A 114 -27.42 7.31 23.92
C HIS A 114 -27.78 8.47 24.84
N ARG A 115 -27.48 9.72 24.45
CA ARG A 115 -27.90 10.89 25.23
C ARG A 115 -29.43 10.99 25.33
N ALA A 116 -30.14 10.80 24.21
CA ALA A 116 -31.60 10.84 24.21
C ALA A 116 -32.21 9.74 25.09
N LEU A 117 -31.67 8.52 25.05
CA LEU A 117 -32.08 7.43 25.93
C LEU A 117 -31.82 7.75 27.41
N ALA A 118 -30.67 8.34 27.75
CA ALA A 118 -30.38 8.74 29.12
C ALA A 118 -31.33 9.84 29.62
N GLU A 119 -31.67 10.80 28.76
CA GLU A 119 -32.66 11.85 29.07
C GLU A 119 -34.09 11.30 29.22
N GLU A 120 -34.46 10.28 28.44
CA GLU A 120 -35.74 9.59 28.60
C GLU A 120 -35.79 8.74 29.87
N ASP A 121 -34.71 8.03 30.21
CA ASP A 121 -34.59 7.24 31.44
C ASP A 121 -34.69 8.13 32.69
N GLU A 122 -34.10 9.33 32.67
CA GLU A 122 -34.27 10.33 33.74
C GLU A 122 -35.71 10.86 33.87
N LYS A 123 -36.45 10.94 32.76
CA LYS A 123 -37.84 11.41 32.73
C LYS A 123 -38.85 10.32 33.06
N GLN A 124 -38.45 9.05 32.97
CA GLN A 124 -39.33 7.97 33.37
C GLN A 124 -39.54 8.03 34.89
N PRO A 125 -40.79 8.04 35.37
CA PRO A 125 -41.04 7.84 36.78
C PRO A 125 -40.46 6.47 37.12
N ARG A 126 -39.42 6.43 37.96
CA ARG A 126 -38.95 5.17 38.55
C ARG A 126 -40.17 4.55 39.19
N GLY A 127 -40.73 3.54 38.53
CA GLY A 127 -41.92 2.87 39.00
C GLY A 127 -41.67 2.55 40.46
N THR A 128 -42.54 3.09 41.32
CA THR A 128 -42.54 2.74 42.73
C THR A 128 -42.51 1.22 42.76
N ALA A 129 -41.39 0.67 43.24
CA ALA A 129 -41.29 -0.75 43.52
C ALA A 129 -42.52 -1.07 44.35
N THR A 130 -43.48 -1.75 43.74
CA THR A 130 -44.70 -2.13 44.43
C THR A 130 -44.21 -3.05 45.54
N PRO A 131 -44.40 -2.71 46.83
CA PRO A 131 -44.08 -3.67 47.87
C PRO A 131 -44.95 -4.89 47.57
N GLY A 132 -44.30 -6.03 47.31
CA GLY A 132 -44.99 -7.29 47.08
C GLY A 132 -46.01 -7.52 48.20
N PRO A 133 -47.15 -8.14 47.90
CA PRO A 133 -48.20 -8.33 48.89
C PRO A 133 -47.60 -9.02 50.10
N GLY A 134 -47.59 -8.30 51.23
CA GLY A 134 -47.12 -8.84 52.49
C GLY A 134 -47.87 -10.13 52.83
N PRO A 135 -47.24 -11.08 53.53
CA PRO A 135 -47.91 -12.30 53.93
C PRO A 135 -49.15 -11.93 54.76
N GLY A 136 -50.33 -12.34 54.29
CA GLY A 136 -51.60 -12.10 54.98
C GLY A 136 -51.63 -12.78 56.36
N PRO A 137 -52.40 -12.25 57.32
CA PRO A 137 -52.52 -12.87 58.63
C PRO A 137 -53.52 -14.04 58.55
N GLY A 138 -53.10 -15.21 59.03
CA GLY A 138 -53.97 -16.39 59.18
C GLY A 138 -53.24 -17.69 58.93
#